data_AF-A0A2J8LJN9-F1
#
_entry.id   AF-A0A2J8LJN9-F1
#
_cell.length_a   1.000
_cell.length_b   1.000
_cell.length_c   1.000
_cell.angle_alpha   90.00
_cell.angle_beta   90.00
_cell.angle_gamma   90.00
#
_symmetry.space_group_name_H-M   'P 1'
#
loop_
_entity.id
_entity.type
_entity.pdbx_description
1 polymer ?
#
loop_
_entity_poly.entity_id
_entity_poly.type
_entity_poly.pdbx_seq_one_letter_code
_entity_poly.pdbx_strand_id
1 'polypeptide(L)'
;MFSAIRSQHSGVDICINNAGLARPDTLLSGSTSGWKDMFNVNVLALSICTREAFQSMKERNVDDGHIININSMSGHRVLPLSVTHFYSATKYAVTALTEGLRQELREAQTHIRATCISPGVVETQFAFKLHDKDPEKAAATYEQMKCLKP
;
A
#
# COMPACT_ATOMS: atom_id res chain seq x y z
N MET A 1 11.21 -4.76 14.02
CA MET A 1 11.13 -5.67 12.86
C MET A 1 12.47 -5.76 12.13
N PHE A 2 12.92 -4.74 11.39
CA PHE A 2 14.17 -4.80 10.60
C PHE A 2 15.42 -5.18 11.41
N SER A 3 15.55 -4.70 12.66
CA SER A 3 16.65 -5.11 13.56
C SER A 3 16.70 -6.64 13.79
N ALA A 4 15.55 -7.30 13.94
CA ALA A 4 15.48 -8.75 14.11
C ALA A 4 15.82 -9.49 12.80
N ILE A 5 15.34 -8.98 11.66
CA ILE A 5 15.70 -9.54 10.34
C ILE A 5 17.21 -9.46 10.13
N ARG A 6 17.82 -8.31 10.42
CA ARG A 6 19.27 -8.12 10.28
C ARG A 6 20.07 -9.10 11.14
N SER A 7 19.65 -9.35 12.38
CA SER A 7 20.38 -10.26 13.28
C SER A 7 20.18 -11.73 12.95
N GLN A 8 19.06 -12.12 12.32
CA GLN A 8 18.69 -13.52 12.10
C GLN A 8 18.84 -13.98 10.64
N HIS A 9 18.78 -13.04 9.70
CA HIS A 9 18.66 -13.31 8.26
C HIS A 9 19.49 -12.34 7.39
N SER A 10 20.47 -11.66 7.98
CA SER A 10 21.35 -10.67 7.34
C SER A 10 20.67 -9.36 6.91
N GLY A 11 19.50 -9.40 6.26
CA GLY A 11 18.79 -8.19 5.83
C GLY A 11 17.63 -8.47 4.87
N VAL A 12 17.15 -7.43 4.21
CA VAL A 12 16.00 -7.49 3.28
C VAL A 12 16.44 -7.14 1.86
N ASP A 13 16.23 -8.06 0.91
CA ASP A 13 16.49 -7.83 -0.53
C ASP A 13 15.22 -7.52 -1.31
N ILE A 14 14.06 -7.95 -0.80
CA ILE A 14 12.74 -7.68 -1.39
C ILE A 14 11.80 -7.15 -0.30
N CYS A 15 11.19 -6.00 -0.55
CA CYS A 15 10.16 -5.41 0.32
C CYS A 15 8.83 -5.34 -0.41
N ILE A 16 7.82 -6.06 0.10
CA ILE A 16 6.45 -5.98 -0.42
C ILE A 16 5.59 -5.16 0.55
N ASN A 17 5.36 -3.90 0.23
CA ASN A 17 4.47 -3.02 0.99
C ASN A 17 3.01 -3.34 0.63
N ASN A 18 2.49 -4.43 1.19
CA ASN A 18 1.15 -4.93 0.93
C ASN A 18 0.09 -4.48 1.94
N ALA A 19 0.47 -4.30 3.21
CA ALA A 19 -0.49 -3.95 4.25
C ALA A 19 -1.27 -2.68 3.90
N GLY A 20 -2.59 -2.74 4.00
CA GLY A 20 -3.46 -1.61 3.69
C GLY A 20 -4.88 -1.82 4.19
N LEU A 21 -5.59 -0.72 4.42
CA LEU A 21 -7.00 -0.73 4.81
C LEU A 21 -7.76 0.46 4.23
N ALA A 22 -9.09 0.36 4.29
CA ALA A 22 -9.99 1.50 4.17
C ALA A 22 -10.90 1.55 5.41
N ARG A 23 -11.25 2.76 5.86
CA ARG A 23 -12.28 3.00 6.86
C ARG A 23 -13.44 3.75 6.20
N PRO A 24 -14.71 3.50 6.57
CA PRO A 24 -15.87 4.11 5.93
C PRO A 24 -16.08 5.59 6.34
N ASP A 25 -15.00 6.37 6.39
CA ASP A 25 -14.97 7.77 6.82
C ASP A 25 -14.95 8.70 5.61
N THR A 26 -16.13 9.22 5.25
CA THR A 26 -16.30 10.12 4.10
C THR A 26 -15.60 11.46 4.31
N LEU A 27 -15.34 12.22 3.24
CA LEU A 27 -14.68 13.53 3.35
C LEU A 27 -15.52 14.60 4.04
N LEU A 28 -16.86 14.51 4.00
CA LEU A 28 -17.75 15.54 4.52
C LEU A 28 -18.08 15.37 6.02
N SER A 29 -17.98 14.15 6.54
CA SER A 29 -18.42 13.83 7.91
C SER A 29 -17.69 12.67 8.57
N GLY A 30 -16.64 12.13 7.94
CA GLY A 30 -15.85 11.03 8.47
C GLY A 30 -15.00 11.43 9.67
N SER A 31 -14.63 10.43 10.47
CA SER A 31 -13.77 10.62 11.63
C SER A 31 -12.31 10.83 11.21
N THR A 32 -11.66 11.83 11.82
CA THR A 32 -10.22 12.07 11.61
C THR A 32 -9.37 10.87 12.07
N SER A 33 -9.84 10.08 13.04
CA SER A 33 -9.17 8.83 13.45
C SER A 33 -9.04 7.84 12.30
N GLY A 34 -10.11 7.59 11.53
CA GLY A 34 -10.04 6.65 10.42
C GLY A 34 -9.16 7.16 9.27
N TRP A 35 -9.12 8.47 9.05
CA TRP A 35 -8.17 9.09 8.13
C TRP A 35 -6.71 8.87 8.56
N LYS A 36 -6.42 9.07 9.86
CA LYS A 36 -5.09 8.78 10.43
C LYS A 36 -4.74 7.31 10.30
N ASP A 37 -5.67 6.39 10.59
CA ASP A 37 -5.43 4.95 10.47
C ASP A 37 -5.07 4.56 9.02
N MET A 38 -5.85 5.04 8.05
CA MET A 38 -5.57 4.82 6.63
C MET A 38 -4.22 5.41 6.22
N PHE A 39 -3.89 6.63 6.62
CA PHE A 39 -2.61 7.25 6.29
C PHE A 39 -1.42 6.52 6.95
N ASN A 40 -1.55 6.20 8.24
CA ASN A 40 -0.51 5.54 9.03
C ASN A 40 -0.10 4.21 8.40
N VAL A 41 -1.05 3.42 7.91
CA VAL A 41 -0.75 2.12 7.28
C VAL A 41 -0.44 2.27 5.79
N ASN A 42 -1.33 2.88 5.02
CA ASN A 42 -1.25 2.85 3.55
C ASN A 42 -0.11 3.72 3.00
N VAL A 43 0.32 4.75 3.75
CA VAL A 43 1.33 5.71 3.31
C VAL A 43 2.54 5.69 4.24
N LEU A 44 2.36 5.99 5.53
CA LEU A 44 3.49 6.18 6.43
C LEU A 44 4.27 4.88 6.68
N ALA A 45 3.58 3.78 7.01
CA ALA A 45 4.23 2.49 7.22
C ALA A 45 4.91 1.96 5.94
N LEU A 46 4.27 2.16 4.78
CA LEU A 46 4.85 1.87 3.46
C LEU A 46 6.16 2.64 3.24
N SER A 47 6.17 3.94 3.53
CA SER A 47 7.36 4.79 3.40
C SER A 47 8.46 4.41 4.39
N ILE A 48 8.10 4.08 5.64
CA ILE A 48 9.05 3.58 6.64
C ILE A 48 9.67 2.26 6.17
N CYS A 49 8.85 1.28 5.76
CA CYS A 49 9.35 -0.02 5.31
C CYS A 49 10.22 0.10 4.05
N THR A 50 9.85 0.98 3.11
CA THR A 50 10.67 1.34 1.95
C THR A 50 12.03 1.87 2.38
N ARG A 51 12.06 2.86 3.28
CA ARG A 51 13.31 3.46 3.78
C ARG A 51 14.20 2.43 4.44
N GLU A 52 13.66 1.65 5.38
CA GLU A 52 14.44 0.66 6.13
C GLU A 52 14.92 -0.50 5.24
N ALA A 53 14.13 -0.92 4.24
CA ALA A 53 14.54 -1.92 3.26
C ALA A 53 15.69 -1.40 2.39
N PHE A 54 15.60 -0.16 1.89
CA PHE A 54 16.70 0.46 1.15
C PHE A 54 17.97 0.59 1.99
N GLN A 55 17.88 1.02 3.26
CA GLN A 55 19.05 1.07 4.14
C GLN A 55 19.66 -0.32 4.37
N SER A 56 18.83 -1.35 4.51
CA SER A 56 19.29 -2.73 4.63
C SER A 56 20.00 -3.24 3.36
N MET A 57 19.54 -2.87 2.16
CA MET A 57 20.24 -3.18 0.90
C MET A 57 21.56 -2.42 0.81
N LYS A 58 21.54 -1.12 1.12
CA LYS A 58 22.69 -0.23 1.07
C LYS A 58 23.81 -0.68 2.01
N GLU A 59 23.51 -1.02 3.26
CA GLU A 59 24.52 -1.43 4.25
C GLU A 59 25.22 -2.75 3.87
N ARG A 60 24.61 -3.55 2.98
CA ARG A 60 25.14 -4.85 2.51
C ARG A 60 25.62 -4.82 1.06
N ASN A 61 25.67 -3.65 0.43
CA ASN A 61 26.06 -3.48 -0.98
C ASN A 61 25.20 -4.30 -1.96
N VAL A 62 23.91 -4.49 -1.65
CA VAL A 62 22.95 -5.10 -2.59
C VAL A 62 22.54 -4.07 -3.62
N ASP A 63 22.66 -4.42 -4.89
CA ASP A 63 22.39 -3.50 -6.02
C ASP A 63 21.22 -3.96 -6.90
N ASP A 64 20.65 -5.14 -6.66
CA ASP A 64 19.61 -5.76 -7.50
C ASP A 64 18.30 -6.06 -6.74
N GLY A 65 18.14 -5.45 -5.57
CA GLY A 65 16.95 -5.58 -4.74
C GLY A 65 15.66 -5.06 -5.40
N HIS A 66 14.51 -5.32 -4.77
CA HIS A 66 13.21 -4.89 -5.32
C HIS A 66 12.23 -4.45 -4.23
N ILE A 67 11.73 -3.22 -4.35
CA ILE A 67 10.64 -2.70 -3.52
C ILE A 67 9.35 -2.67 -4.36
N ILE A 68 8.32 -3.36 -3.88
CA ILE A 68 7.01 -3.48 -4.57
C ILE A 68 5.92 -2.94 -3.66
N ASN A 69 5.24 -1.88 -4.12
CA ASN A 69 4.13 -1.26 -3.42
C ASN A 69 2.79 -1.77 -3.95
N ILE A 70 1.92 -2.30 -3.08
CA ILE A 70 0.57 -2.68 -3.48
C ILE A 70 -0.31 -1.43 -3.47
N ASN A 71 -0.51 -0.89 -4.67
CA ASN A 71 -1.38 0.23 -4.95
C ASN A 71 -2.81 -0.28 -5.24
N SER A 72 -3.57 0.44 -6.05
CA SER A 72 -4.94 0.12 -6.44
C SER A 72 -5.30 0.89 -7.70
N MET A 73 -6.29 0.44 -8.47
CA MET A 73 -6.93 1.29 -9.47
C MET A 73 -7.46 2.60 -8.87
N SER A 74 -7.82 2.63 -7.57
CA SER A 74 -8.17 3.85 -6.84
C SER A 74 -7.01 4.85 -6.66
N GLY A 75 -5.76 4.44 -6.92
CA GLY A 75 -4.60 5.33 -6.99
C GLY A 75 -4.45 6.06 -8.32
N HIS A 76 -5.35 5.79 -9.28
CA HIS A 76 -5.34 6.34 -10.65
C HIS A 76 -6.68 6.96 -11.06
N ARG A 77 -7.74 6.74 -10.28
CA ARG A 77 -9.07 7.34 -10.47
C ARG A 77 -9.82 7.39 -9.15
N VAL A 78 -10.68 8.38 -8.99
CA VAL A 78 -11.58 8.49 -7.83
C VAL A 78 -12.97 8.01 -8.26
N LEU A 79 -13.40 6.89 -7.70
CA LEU A 79 -14.76 6.37 -7.93
C LEU A 79 -15.77 7.18 -7.11
N PRO A 80 -17.01 7.38 -7.60
CA PRO A 80 -18.08 8.07 -6.86
C PRO A 80 -18.65 7.18 -5.74
N LEU A 81 -17.79 6.73 -4.83
CA LEU A 81 -18.10 5.91 -3.67
C LEU A 81 -17.49 6.57 -2.43
N SER A 82 -18.28 7.44 -1.79
CA SER A 82 -17.82 8.40 -0.77
C SER A 82 -17.01 7.78 0.38
N VAL A 83 -17.34 6.56 0.79
CA VAL A 83 -16.65 5.81 1.86
C VAL A 83 -15.23 5.38 1.49
N THR A 84 -14.81 5.54 0.22
CA THR A 84 -13.47 5.21 -0.27
C THR A 84 -12.69 6.42 -0.79
N HIS A 85 -13.23 7.65 -0.69
CA HIS A 85 -12.55 8.83 -1.22
C HIS A 85 -11.21 9.11 -0.53
N PHE A 86 -11.17 9.05 0.81
CA PHE A 86 -9.90 9.24 1.54
C PHE A 86 -8.93 8.07 1.29
N TYR A 87 -9.43 6.84 1.20
CA TYR A 87 -8.61 5.69 0.76
C TYR A 87 -7.99 5.93 -0.62
N SER A 88 -8.77 6.44 -1.58
CA SER A 88 -8.27 6.77 -2.93
C SER A 88 -7.14 7.79 -2.85
N ALA A 89 -7.28 8.83 -2.03
CA ALA A 89 -6.20 9.80 -1.80
C ALA A 89 -4.92 9.13 -1.27
N THR A 90 -5.03 8.17 -0.32
CA THR A 90 -3.85 7.42 0.13
C THR A 90 -3.19 6.61 -0.98
N LYS A 91 -3.97 6.03 -1.90
CA LYS A 91 -3.43 5.28 -3.04
C LYS A 91 -2.84 6.17 -4.14
N TYR A 92 -3.37 7.38 -4.33
CA TYR A 92 -2.70 8.41 -5.14
C TYR A 92 -1.34 8.80 -4.56
N ALA A 93 -1.22 8.92 -3.24
CA ALA A 93 0.08 9.13 -2.60
C ALA A 93 1.03 7.97 -2.89
N VAL A 94 0.57 6.71 -2.84
CA VAL A 94 1.40 5.54 -3.21
C VAL A 94 1.86 5.61 -4.68
N THR A 95 1.01 6.06 -5.61
CA THR A 95 1.39 6.28 -7.01
C THR A 95 2.57 7.25 -7.10
N ALA A 96 2.43 8.43 -6.49
CA ALA A 96 3.47 9.47 -6.53
C ALA A 96 4.75 9.02 -5.82
N LEU A 97 4.64 8.40 -4.64
CA LEU A 97 5.78 7.93 -3.85
C LEU A 97 6.56 6.82 -4.56
N THR A 98 5.88 5.93 -5.28
CA THR A 98 6.58 4.87 -6.04
C THR A 98 7.39 5.46 -7.18
N GLU A 99 6.87 6.46 -7.89
CA GLU A 99 7.62 7.14 -8.94
C GLU A 99 8.78 7.96 -8.35
N GLY A 100 8.57 8.65 -7.23
CA GLY A 100 9.65 9.33 -6.50
C GLY A 100 10.77 8.37 -6.09
N LEU A 101 10.41 7.21 -5.51
CA LEU A 101 11.37 6.17 -5.13
C LEU A 101 12.20 5.69 -6.32
N ARG A 102 11.58 5.46 -7.48
CA ARG A 102 12.31 5.08 -8.71
C ARG A 102 13.34 6.14 -9.13
N GLN A 103 13.04 7.42 -8.91
CA GLN A 103 13.97 8.52 -9.20
C GLN A 103 15.12 8.58 -8.19
N GLU A 104 14.82 8.44 -6.89
CA GLU A 104 15.84 8.41 -5.82
C GLU A 104 16.80 7.22 -5.98
N LEU A 105 16.31 6.03 -6.33
CA LEU A 105 17.14 4.85 -6.58
C LEU A 105 18.09 5.04 -7.78
N ARG A 106 17.63 5.75 -8.81
CA ARG A 106 18.47 6.13 -9.96
C ARG A 106 19.51 7.18 -9.58
N GLU A 107 19.12 8.20 -8.81
CA GLU A 107 20.03 9.23 -8.31
C GLU A 107 21.15 8.62 -7.44
N ALA A 108 20.80 7.63 -6.62
CA ALA A 108 21.74 6.84 -5.83
C ALA A 108 22.62 5.88 -6.65
N GLN A 109 22.51 5.88 -7.99
CA GLN A 109 23.25 5.03 -8.92
C GLN A 109 23.11 3.52 -8.65
N THR A 110 21.92 3.08 -8.26
CA THR A 110 21.63 1.66 -7.99
C THR A 110 20.83 1.01 -9.11
N HIS A 111 20.88 -0.32 -9.21
CA HIS A 111 19.97 -1.12 -10.04
C HIS A 111 18.78 -1.69 -9.24
N ILE A 112 18.59 -1.23 -7.99
CA ILE A 112 17.44 -1.58 -7.16
C ILE A 112 16.17 -1.08 -7.85
N ARG A 113 15.15 -1.95 -7.87
CA ARG A 113 13.91 -1.69 -8.61
C ARG A 113 12.81 -1.19 -7.68
N ALA A 114 11.96 -0.32 -8.22
CA ALA A 114 10.72 0.11 -7.60
C ALA A 114 9.54 -0.18 -8.53
N THR A 115 8.52 -0.88 -8.04
CA THR A 115 7.31 -1.21 -8.78
C THR A 115 6.08 -0.94 -7.92
N CYS A 116 4.95 -0.58 -8.55
CA CYS A 116 3.66 -0.74 -7.90
C CYS A 116 2.74 -1.64 -8.71
N ILE A 117 1.90 -2.39 -8.01
CA ILE A 117 0.84 -3.20 -8.61
C ILE A 117 -0.49 -2.52 -8.29
N SER A 118 -1.36 -2.35 -9.28
CA SER A 118 -2.62 -1.59 -9.13
C SER A 118 -3.85 -2.45 -9.43
N PRO A 119 -4.27 -3.35 -8.52
CA PRO A 119 -5.43 -4.21 -8.74
C PRO A 119 -6.75 -3.43 -8.78
N GLY A 120 -7.74 -4.02 -9.46
CA GLY A 120 -9.16 -3.72 -9.25
C GLY A 120 -9.68 -4.35 -7.95
N VAL A 121 -10.94 -4.79 -7.93
CA VAL A 121 -11.48 -5.52 -6.77
C VAL A 121 -10.88 -6.93 -6.72
N VAL A 122 -10.41 -7.32 -5.54
CA VAL A 122 -9.83 -8.65 -5.24
C VAL A 122 -10.56 -9.24 -4.04
N GLU A 123 -11.03 -10.48 -4.17
CA GLU A 123 -11.81 -11.18 -3.15
C GLU A 123 -10.93 -11.51 -1.94
N THR A 124 -11.08 -10.73 -0.86
CA THR A 124 -10.28 -10.82 0.38
C THR A 124 -11.13 -10.32 1.56
N GLN A 125 -10.54 -10.26 2.77
CA GLN A 125 -11.21 -9.61 3.91
C GLN A 125 -11.30 -8.08 3.81
N PHE A 126 -10.84 -7.45 2.72
CA PHE A 126 -10.80 -5.99 2.61
C PHE A 126 -12.20 -5.36 2.67
N ALA A 127 -13.16 -5.85 1.88
CA ALA A 127 -14.52 -5.29 1.89
C ALA A 127 -15.24 -5.56 3.21
N PHE A 128 -15.03 -6.73 3.82
CA PHE A 128 -15.61 -7.07 5.13
C PHE A 128 -15.11 -6.17 6.25
N LYS A 129 -13.87 -5.66 6.18
CA LYS A 129 -13.35 -4.67 7.14
C LYS A 129 -13.83 -3.25 6.85
N LEU A 130 -14.01 -2.90 5.57
CA LEU A 130 -14.57 -1.61 5.17
C LEU A 130 -16.06 -1.48 5.56
N HIS A 131 -16.80 -2.58 5.43
CA HIS A 131 -18.22 -2.70 5.74
C HIS A 131 -18.41 -3.61 6.96
N ASP A 132 -17.65 -3.37 8.04
CA ASP A 132 -17.67 -4.17 9.27
C ASP A 132 -19.05 -4.22 9.94
N LYS A 133 -19.88 -3.19 9.75
CA LYS A 133 -21.27 -3.12 10.23
C LYS A 133 -22.31 -3.65 9.24
N ASP A 134 -21.91 -4.04 8.04
CA ASP A 134 -22.82 -4.46 6.96
C ASP A 134 -22.20 -5.59 6.11
N PRO A 135 -22.23 -6.84 6.62
CA PRO A 135 -21.64 -8.00 5.94
C PRO A 135 -22.28 -8.31 4.57
N GLU A 136 -23.56 -8.01 4.39
CA GLU A 136 -24.26 -8.21 3.12
C GLU A 136 -23.70 -7.28 2.05
N LYS A 137 -23.48 -5.99 2.39
CA LYS A 137 -22.82 -5.03 1.51
C LYS A 137 -21.36 -5.41 1.21
N ALA A 138 -20.67 -6.00 2.18
CA ALA A 138 -19.32 -6.53 1.95
C ALA A 138 -19.34 -7.66 0.91
N ALA A 139 -20.23 -8.64 1.04
CA ALA A 139 -20.38 -9.75 0.09
C ALA A 139 -20.78 -9.24 -1.31
N ALA A 140 -21.75 -8.32 -1.37
CA ALA A 140 -22.22 -7.72 -2.62
C ALA A 140 -21.12 -7.00 -3.41
N THR A 141 -20.06 -6.52 -2.73
CA THR A 141 -18.90 -5.90 -3.39
C THR A 141 -18.21 -6.86 -4.36
N TYR A 142 -18.23 -8.16 -4.07
CA TYR A 142 -17.56 -9.20 -4.85
C TYR A 142 -18.45 -9.83 -5.93
N GLU A 143 -19.77 -9.67 -5.81
CA GLU A 143 -20.74 -10.20 -6.78
C GLU A 143 -20.92 -9.29 -8.00
N GLN A 144 -20.73 -7.98 -7.82
CA GLN A 144 -20.99 -6.97 -8.86
C GLN A 144 -19.97 -7.00 -10.02
N MET A 145 -18.81 -7.61 -9.82
CA MET A 145 -17.76 -7.69 -10.83
C MET A 145 -17.01 -9.02 -10.74
N LYS A 146 -16.53 -9.53 -11.88
CA LYS A 146 -15.60 -10.66 -11.89
C LYS A 146 -14.28 -10.22 -11.23
N CYS A 147 -14.11 -10.58 -9.97
CA CYS A 147 -12.94 -10.26 -9.17
C CYS A 147 -11.78 -11.21 -9.46
N LEU A 148 -10.55 -10.74 -9.21
CA LEU A 148 -9.41 -11.65 -9.08
C LEU A 148 -9.61 -12.49 -7.81
N LYS A 149 -9.37 -13.80 -7.94
CA LYS A 149 -9.39 -14.76 -6.84
C LYS A 149 -7.95 -15.02 -6.36
N PRO A 150 -7.73 -15.32 -5.08
CA PRO A 150 -6.43 -15.70 -4.54
C PRO A 150 -5.83 -16.92 -5.25
#